data_AF-A0A914M1Q9-F1
#
_entry.id   AF-A0A914M1Q9-F1
#
_cell.length_a   1.000
_cell.length_b   1.000
_cell.length_c   1.000
_cell.angle_alpha   90.00
_cell.angle_beta   90.00
_cell.angle_gamma   90.00
#
_symmetry.space_group_name_H-M   'P 1'
#
loop_
_entity.id
_entity.type
_entity.pdbx_description
1 polymer ?
#
loop_
_entity_poly.entity_id
_entity_poly.type
_entity_poly.pdbx_seq_one_letter_code
_entity_poly.pdbx_strand_id
1 'polypeptide(L)'
;MAVIIPYRDRKSHLVRLLDFLIPLLKRQFLDFRFIVTEQNGDNLFNKGRIMNAAFLFAQQKLNVNCVVFHDVDMFPQDDRTPYECPIINEPRHLGAFVSSLGYQLWYKEIVGGALAININDYLRVNGFSNSYWAWGGEDDDMGKRILSNNFTIGRPNSDYVRFSMLKHVKRKRVQPKLVYKLLEEAEKRMATDGINEEGKWRIIKVDIRPLYYHLIVDVGDPPSDWNTK
;
A
#
# COMPACT_ATOMS: atom_id res chain seq x y z
N MET A 1 6.28 13.25 5.84
CA MET A 1 5.61 12.11 5.16
C MET A 1 5.16 11.06 6.16
N ALA A 2 4.25 10.16 5.77
CA ALA A 2 3.93 8.95 6.55
C ALA A 2 4.25 7.68 5.76
N VAL A 3 4.85 6.68 6.40
CA VAL A 3 5.05 5.34 5.83
C VAL A 3 3.96 4.43 6.40
N ILE A 4 3.05 3.96 5.54
CA ILE A 4 1.91 3.11 5.89
C ILE A 4 2.27 1.66 5.56
N ILE A 5 2.31 0.82 6.59
CA ILE A 5 2.68 -0.59 6.50
C ILE A 5 1.43 -1.44 6.77
N PRO A 6 0.84 -2.10 5.75
CA PRO A 6 -0.21 -3.08 5.97
C PRO A 6 0.38 -4.28 6.72
N TYR A 7 -0.31 -4.74 7.76
CA TYR A 7 0.22 -5.76 8.65
C TYR A 7 -0.83 -6.81 9.03
N ARG A 8 -0.41 -8.07 9.06
CA ARG A 8 -1.10 -9.20 9.68
C ARG A 8 -0.09 -10.29 9.98
N ASP A 9 0.07 -10.67 11.24
CA ASP A 9 0.89 -11.80 11.72
C ASP A 9 2.34 -11.85 11.22
N ARG A 10 2.99 -10.68 11.04
CA ARG A 10 4.37 -10.60 10.52
C ARG A 10 5.32 -9.83 11.43
N LYS A 11 5.21 -10.00 12.75
CA LYS A 11 5.94 -9.22 13.77
C LYS A 11 7.44 -9.16 13.50
N SER A 12 8.06 -10.28 13.16
CA SER A 12 9.49 -10.36 12.86
C SER A 12 9.91 -9.53 11.64
N HIS A 13 9.05 -9.46 10.61
CA HIS A 13 9.31 -8.67 9.41
C HIS A 13 9.15 -7.19 9.74
N LEU A 14 8.11 -6.82 10.48
CA LEU A 14 7.87 -5.43 10.89
C LEU A 14 9.04 -4.86 11.69
N VAL A 15 9.53 -5.60 12.69
CA VAL A 15 10.66 -5.15 13.51
C VAL A 15 11.91 -4.92 12.65
N ARG A 16 12.23 -5.87 11.75
CA ARG A 16 13.37 -5.73 10.83
C ARG A 16 13.20 -4.57 9.86
N LEU A 17 11.99 -4.36 9.34
CA LEU A 17 11.71 -3.28 8.42
C LEU A 17 11.88 -1.91 9.09
N LEU A 18 11.36 -1.75 10.31
CA LEU A 18 11.54 -0.50 11.07
C LEU A 18 13.01 -0.25 11.40
N ASP A 19 13.73 -1.27 11.86
CA ASP A 19 15.17 -1.21 12.14
C ASP A 19 15.98 -0.80 10.89
N PHE A 20 15.54 -1.24 9.71
CA PHE A 20 16.17 -0.88 8.44
C PHE A 20 15.80 0.52 7.93
N LEU A 21 14.51 0.86 7.91
CA LEU A 21 14.01 2.11 7.32
C LEU A 21 14.31 3.33 8.19
N ILE A 22 14.23 3.23 9.52
CA ILE A 22 14.50 4.38 10.42
C ILE A 22 15.86 5.05 10.12
N PRO A 23 16.99 4.32 10.11
CA PRO A 23 18.29 4.95 9.85
C PRO A 23 18.43 5.41 8.39
N LEU A 24 17.82 4.71 7.42
CA LEU A 24 17.80 5.12 6.00
C LEU A 24 17.09 6.47 5.84
N LEU A 25 15.86 6.59 6.35
CA LEU A 25 15.06 7.82 6.23
C LEU A 25 15.71 9.00 6.99
N LYS A 26 16.41 8.73 8.09
CA LYS A 26 17.22 9.74 8.80
C LYS A 26 18.40 10.23 7.97
N ARG A 27 19.13 9.33 7.27
CA ARG A 27 20.23 9.71 6.36
C ARG A 27 19.75 10.55 5.18
N GLN A 28 18.49 10.37 4.78
CA GLN A 28 17.82 11.20 3.77
C GLN A 28 17.27 12.52 4.33
N PHE A 29 17.48 12.81 5.62
CA PHE A 29 16.98 14.01 6.29
C PHE A 29 15.45 14.19 6.19
N LEU A 30 14.72 13.09 6.15
CA LEU A 30 13.26 13.12 6.02
C LEU A 30 12.58 13.27 7.37
N ASP A 31 11.50 14.05 7.38
CA ASP A 31 10.56 14.09 8.49
C ASP A 31 9.44 13.06 8.27
N PHE A 32 9.51 11.94 9.00
CA PHE A 32 8.68 10.77 8.77
C PHE A 32 7.95 10.27 10.02
N ARG A 33 6.80 9.62 9.79
CA ARG A 33 6.02 8.90 10.79
C ARG A 33 5.69 7.52 10.25
N PHE A 34 5.77 6.49 11.08
CA PHE A 34 5.31 5.15 10.70
C PHE A 34 3.88 4.93 11.18
N ILE A 35 3.07 4.34 10.31
CA ILE A 35 1.73 3.85 10.62
C ILE A 35 1.69 2.37 10.27
N VAL A 36 1.48 1.52 11.27
CA VAL A 36 1.20 0.10 11.07
C VAL A 36 -0.30 -0.07 11.13
N THR A 37 -0.89 -0.55 10.04
CA THR A 37 -2.34 -0.75 9.94
C THR A 37 -2.64 -2.24 9.87
N GLU A 38 -3.43 -2.73 10.83
CA GLU A 38 -3.72 -4.14 11.03
C GLU A 38 -5.23 -4.38 10.99
N GLN A 39 -5.64 -5.38 10.22
CA GLN A 39 -7.04 -5.78 10.16
C GLN A 39 -7.44 -6.56 11.42
N ASN A 40 -8.55 -6.17 12.04
CA ASN A 40 -9.15 -6.91 13.14
C ASN A 40 -9.74 -8.25 12.66
N GLY A 41 -9.50 -9.30 13.44
CA GLY A 41 -10.03 -10.65 13.18
C GLY A 41 -9.35 -11.41 12.04
N ASP A 42 -9.81 -12.65 11.85
CA ASP A 42 -9.13 -13.67 11.03
C ASP A 42 -9.78 -13.90 9.64
N ASN A 43 -10.81 -13.11 9.30
CA ASN A 43 -11.46 -13.15 8.00
C ASN A 43 -10.50 -12.78 6.86
N LEU A 44 -10.95 -12.96 5.61
CA LEU A 44 -10.18 -12.60 4.43
C LEU A 44 -9.59 -11.19 4.56
N PHE A 45 -8.30 -11.06 4.22
CA PHE A 45 -7.58 -9.80 4.34
C PHE A 45 -8.11 -8.80 3.32
N ASN A 46 -8.29 -7.54 3.70
CA ASN A 46 -8.63 -6.45 2.81
C ASN A 46 -7.60 -5.33 2.96
N LYS A 47 -6.52 -5.43 2.17
CA LYS A 47 -5.40 -4.48 2.18
C LYS A 47 -5.84 -3.06 1.84
N GLY A 48 -6.75 -2.91 0.86
CA GLY A 48 -7.25 -1.61 0.43
C GLY A 48 -7.96 -0.84 1.55
N ARG A 49 -8.89 -1.49 2.28
CA ARG A 49 -9.63 -0.85 3.38
C ARG A 49 -8.73 -0.39 4.52
N ILE A 50 -7.78 -1.22 4.96
CA ILE A 50 -6.87 -0.85 6.05
C ILE A 50 -5.88 0.26 5.62
N MET A 51 -5.49 0.29 4.33
CA MET A 51 -4.66 1.36 3.77
C MET A 51 -5.44 2.68 3.66
N ASN A 52 -6.70 2.63 3.20
CA ASN A 52 -7.61 3.79 3.19
C ASN A 52 -7.81 4.37 4.60
N ALA A 53 -8.04 3.50 5.59
CA ALA A 53 -8.15 3.92 6.99
C ALA A 53 -6.87 4.62 7.49
N ALA A 54 -5.71 4.04 7.21
CA ALA A 54 -4.42 4.60 7.61
C ALA A 54 -4.10 5.92 6.89
N PHE A 55 -4.46 6.03 5.61
CA PHE A 55 -4.33 7.27 4.84
C PHE A 55 -5.14 8.40 5.47
N LEU A 56 -6.41 8.17 5.78
CA LEU A 56 -7.27 9.18 6.40
C LEU A 56 -6.73 9.60 7.78
N PHE A 57 -6.22 8.65 8.57
CA PHE A 57 -5.54 8.96 9.82
C PHE A 57 -4.30 9.84 9.59
N ALA A 58 -3.45 9.48 8.63
CA ALA A 58 -2.24 10.25 8.29
C ALA A 58 -2.60 11.70 7.89
N GLN A 59 -3.56 11.85 6.98
CA GLN A 59 -4.04 13.13 6.48
C GLN A 59 -4.60 14.01 7.61
N GLN A 60 -5.47 13.45 8.46
CA GLN A 60 -6.22 14.23 9.44
C GLN A 60 -5.45 14.48 10.74
N LYS A 61 -4.52 13.59 11.11
CA LYS A 61 -3.89 13.61 12.44
C LYS A 61 -2.40 13.92 12.43
N LEU A 62 -1.69 13.68 11.32
CA LEU A 62 -0.22 13.77 11.30
C LEU A 62 0.33 14.92 10.46
N ASN A 63 -0.53 15.74 9.83
CA ASN A 63 -0.14 16.89 9.00
C ASN A 63 0.98 16.56 7.99
N VAL A 64 0.81 15.47 7.22
CA VAL A 64 1.78 15.02 6.21
C VAL A 64 1.36 15.43 4.80
N ASN A 65 2.33 15.67 3.92
CA ASN A 65 2.07 16.06 2.51
C ASN A 65 1.95 14.87 1.55
N CYS A 66 2.49 13.71 1.94
CA CYS A 66 2.47 12.49 1.14
C CYS A 66 2.53 11.25 2.05
N VAL A 67 2.18 10.11 1.46
CA VAL A 67 2.29 8.80 2.08
C VAL A 67 3.13 7.85 1.22
N VAL A 68 3.78 6.89 1.87
CA VAL A 68 4.42 5.74 1.22
C VAL A 68 3.72 4.48 1.71
N PHE A 69 2.96 3.82 0.84
CA PHE A 69 2.44 2.48 1.11
C PHE A 69 3.56 1.49 0.90
N HIS A 70 3.85 0.68 1.92
CA HIS A 70 5.07 -0.12 1.95
C HIS A 70 4.82 -1.51 2.51
N ASP A 71 4.95 -2.54 1.67
CA ASP A 71 4.83 -3.93 2.08
C ASP A 71 5.90 -4.29 3.12
N VAL A 72 5.51 -5.06 4.13
CA VAL A 72 6.35 -5.32 5.32
C VAL A 72 7.59 -6.18 5.04
N ASP A 73 7.64 -6.83 3.87
CA ASP A 73 8.70 -7.76 3.48
C ASP A 73 9.63 -7.24 2.38
N MET A 74 9.50 -5.96 2.02
CA MET A 74 10.30 -5.30 1.00
C MET A 74 11.41 -4.45 1.65
N PHE A 75 12.65 -4.54 1.17
CA PHE A 75 13.79 -3.80 1.75
C PHE A 75 14.59 -3.13 0.64
N PRO A 76 14.74 -1.79 0.61
CA PRO A 76 15.56 -1.13 -0.40
C PRO A 76 17.02 -1.53 -0.23
N GLN A 77 17.70 -1.79 -1.34
CA GLN A 77 19.11 -2.26 -1.35
C GLN A 77 20.12 -1.10 -1.34
N ASP A 78 19.65 0.12 -1.54
CA ASP A 78 20.49 1.31 -1.67
C ASP A 78 19.82 2.50 -0.98
N ASP A 79 20.61 3.23 -0.19
CA ASP A 79 20.17 4.42 0.55
C ASP A 79 19.78 5.60 -0.35
N ARG A 80 20.11 5.56 -1.64
CA ARG A 80 19.66 6.53 -2.64
C ARG A 80 18.24 6.28 -3.11
N THR A 81 17.57 5.22 -2.64
CA THR A 81 16.15 4.97 -2.92
C THR A 81 15.31 6.14 -2.43
N PRO A 82 14.66 6.91 -3.31
CA PRO A 82 14.16 8.24 -2.94
C PRO A 82 12.78 8.15 -2.27
N TYR A 83 12.75 8.18 -0.92
CA TYR A 83 11.51 8.09 -0.12
C TYR A 83 10.79 9.43 0.07
N GLU A 84 11.38 10.54 -0.36
CA GLU A 84 10.73 11.85 -0.27
C GLU A 84 9.42 11.92 -1.05
N CYS A 85 8.61 12.95 -0.78
CA CYS A 85 7.32 13.09 -1.45
C CYS A 85 7.50 13.17 -2.97
N PRO A 86 6.66 12.45 -3.73
CA PRO A 86 6.77 12.43 -5.18
C PRO A 86 6.28 13.74 -5.80
N ILE A 87 6.50 13.89 -7.10
CA ILE A 87 5.96 15.01 -7.87
C ILE A 87 4.42 14.84 -7.98
N ILE A 88 3.69 15.95 -7.95
CA ILE A 88 2.22 15.96 -8.09
C ILE A 88 1.84 15.40 -9.47
N ASN A 89 0.79 14.57 -9.54
CA ASN A 89 0.36 13.81 -10.72
C ASN A 89 1.37 12.76 -11.21
N GLU A 90 2.43 12.48 -10.44
CA GLU A 90 3.40 11.42 -10.73
C GLU A 90 3.68 10.57 -9.47
N PRO A 91 2.73 9.73 -9.01
CA PRO A 91 3.01 8.76 -7.96
C PRO A 91 4.24 7.92 -8.28
N ARG A 92 5.11 7.73 -7.29
CA ARG A 92 6.42 7.08 -7.47
C ARG A 92 6.36 5.62 -7.03
N HIS A 93 6.56 4.72 -7.98
CA HIS A 93 6.66 3.29 -7.71
C HIS A 93 8.10 2.93 -7.34
N LEU A 94 8.34 2.75 -6.03
CA LEU A 94 9.64 2.36 -5.47
C LEU A 94 9.88 0.84 -5.60
N GLY A 95 8.83 0.05 -5.42
CA GLY A 95 8.87 -1.42 -5.48
C GLY A 95 8.97 -2.02 -6.90
N ALA A 96 9.50 -1.29 -7.87
CA ALA A 96 9.51 -1.69 -9.28
C ALA A 96 10.47 -2.84 -9.59
N PHE A 97 11.65 -2.83 -8.97
CA PHE A 97 12.73 -3.75 -9.31
C PHE A 97 13.06 -4.64 -8.11
N VAL A 98 12.44 -5.81 -8.07
CA VAL A 98 12.49 -6.72 -6.91
C VAL A 98 13.34 -7.95 -7.21
N SER A 99 14.15 -8.38 -6.24
CA SER A 99 15.05 -9.53 -6.39
C SER A 99 14.34 -10.83 -6.78
N SER A 100 13.14 -11.07 -6.25
CA SER A 100 12.31 -12.24 -6.58
C SER A 100 11.76 -12.25 -8.01
N LEU A 101 11.79 -11.10 -8.70
CA LEU A 101 11.39 -10.91 -10.10
C LEU A 101 12.58 -10.62 -11.01
N GLY A 102 13.81 -10.91 -10.55
CA GLY A 102 15.03 -10.67 -11.34
C GLY A 102 15.32 -9.20 -11.62
N TYR A 103 14.80 -8.28 -10.79
CA TYR A 103 14.90 -6.83 -10.99
C TYR A 103 14.32 -6.35 -12.32
N GLN A 104 13.28 -7.02 -12.84
CA GLN A 104 12.56 -6.62 -14.04
C GLN A 104 11.20 -6.02 -13.68
N LEU A 105 10.83 -4.95 -14.39
CA LEU A 105 9.47 -4.43 -14.35
C LEU A 105 8.55 -5.40 -15.10
N TRP A 106 7.60 -6.01 -14.39
CA TRP A 106 6.76 -7.05 -14.98
C TRP A 106 5.74 -6.50 -15.98
N TYR A 107 5.05 -5.40 -15.64
CA TYR A 107 4.12 -4.71 -16.53
C TYR A 107 3.99 -3.24 -16.11
N LYS A 108 3.49 -2.38 -17.00
CA LYS A 108 3.55 -0.93 -16.84
C LYS A 108 2.64 -0.39 -15.73
N GLU A 109 1.55 -1.09 -15.44
CA GLU A 109 0.54 -0.70 -14.45
C GLU A 109 0.91 -1.12 -13.02
N ILE A 110 1.91 -2.00 -12.82
CA ILE A 110 2.23 -2.50 -11.48
C ILE A 110 2.71 -1.36 -10.57
N VAL A 111 2.13 -1.28 -9.37
CA VAL A 111 2.53 -0.34 -8.31
C VAL A 111 2.63 -0.99 -6.92
N GLY A 112 2.68 -2.33 -6.86
CA GLY A 112 2.83 -3.08 -5.60
C GLY A 112 4.23 -2.98 -4.97
N GLY A 113 4.38 -3.52 -3.76
CA GLY A 113 5.63 -3.49 -3.00
C GLY A 113 5.82 -2.18 -2.23
N ALA A 114 6.12 -1.09 -2.93
CA ALA A 114 6.24 0.23 -2.31
C ALA A 114 5.83 1.35 -3.28
N LEU A 115 4.88 2.19 -2.88
CA LEU A 115 4.30 3.28 -3.67
C LEU A 115 4.26 4.56 -2.84
N ALA A 116 4.95 5.60 -3.29
CA ALA A 116 4.85 6.94 -2.74
C ALA A 116 3.82 7.77 -3.54
N ILE A 117 2.95 8.49 -2.85
CA ILE A 117 1.90 9.30 -3.47
C ILE A 117 1.56 10.52 -2.62
N ASN A 118 1.34 11.68 -3.27
CA ASN A 118 0.89 12.88 -2.58
C ASN A 118 -0.52 12.71 -2.03
N ILE A 119 -0.84 13.41 -0.93
CA ILE A 119 -2.19 13.39 -0.35
C ILE A 119 -3.23 13.76 -1.41
N ASN A 120 -3.01 14.84 -2.17
CA ASN A 120 -3.95 15.30 -3.19
C ASN A 120 -4.14 14.29 -4.33
N ASP A 121 -3.07 13.64 -4.77
CA ASP A 121 -3.14 12.64 -5.83
C ASP A 121 -3.91 11.40 -5.37
N TYR A 122 -3.67 10.95 -4.12
CA TYR A 122 -4.39 9.83 -3.53
C TYR A 122 -5.89 10.11 -3.41
N LEU A 123 -6.27 11.34 -3.02
CA LEU A 123 -7.66 11.77 -3.00
C LEU A 123 -8.28 11.76 -4.42
N ARG A 124 -7.54 12.23 -5.43
CA ARG A 124 -8.04 12.29 -6.82
C ARG A 124 -8.26 10.91 -7.44
N VAL A 125 -7.46 9.92 -7.10
CA VAL A 125 -7.67 8.52 -7.52
C VAL A 125 -8.67 7.77 -6.64
N ASN A 126 -9.34 8.46 -5.71
CA ASN A 126 -10.26 7.89 -4.73
C ASN A 126 -9.64 6.75 -3.89
N GLY A 127 -8.32 6.80 -3.64
CA GLY A 127 -7.57 5.80 -2.89
C GLY A 127 -7.67 4.36 -3.42
N PHE A 128 -7.33 3.38 -2.57
CA PHE A 128 -7.40 1.97 -2.92
C PHE A 128 -8.85 1.49 -3.02
N SER A 129 -9.07 0.50 -3.90
CA SER A 129 -10.34 -0.23 -3.97
C SER A 129 -10.65 -0.95 -2.65
N ASN A 130 -11.91 -0.90 -2.21
CA ASN A 130 -12.41 -1.63 -1.04
C ASN A 130 -12.92 -3.04 -1.37
N SER A 131 -12.88 -3.41 -2.65
CA SER A 131 -13.57 -4.58 -3.22
C SER A 131 -12.69 -5.84 -3.28
N TYR A 132 -11.38 -5.72 -3.07
CA TYR A 132 -10.45 -6.85 -3.08
C TYR A 132 -10.35 -7.49 -1.69
N TRP A 133 -10.69 -8.77 -1.62
CA TRP A 133 -10.51 -9.60 -0.43
C TRP A 133 -9.51 -10.71 -0.72
N ALA A 134 -8.79 -11.14 0.31
CA ALA A 134 -7.54 -11.92 0.16
C ALA A 134 -6.41 -11.11 -0.51
N TRP A 135 -5.42 -11.80 -1.05
CA TRP A 135 -4.21 -11.18 -1.62
C TRP A 135 -4.28 -11.15 -3.15
N GLY A 136 -4.03 -9.97 -3.72
CA GLY A 136 -3.81 -9.77 -5.16
C GLY A 136 -4.89 -8.94 -5.84
N GLY A 137 -4.45 -8.17 -6.84
CA GLY A 137 -5.28 -7.32 -7.69
C GLY A 137 -5.46 -5.89 -7.15
N GLU A 138 -5.32 -5.65 -5.85
CA GLU A 138 -5.51 -4.33 -5.27
C GLU A 138 -4.46 -3.31 -5.72
N ASP A 139 -3.20 -3.73 -5.84
CA ASP A 139 -2.12 -2.88 -6.32
C ASP A 139 -2.27 -2.61 -7.84
N ASP A 140 -2.75 -3.60 -8.60
CA ASP A 140 -3.00 -3.47 -10.03
C ASP A 140 -4.16 -2.51 -10.32
N ASP A 141 -5.22 -2.57 -9.49
CA ASP A 141 -6.34 -1.64 -9.54
C ASP A 141 -5.88 -0.20 -9.27
N MET A 142 -5.06 0.02 -8.24
CA MET A 142 -4.45 1.33 -7.96
C MET A 142 -3.65 1.85 -9.17
N GLY A 143 -2.85 0.99 -9.78
CA GLY A 143 -2.10 1.33 -11.00
C GLY A 143 -3.02 1.80 -12.13
N LYS A 144 -4.13 1.10 -12.36
CA LYS A 144 -5.15 1.51 -13.35
C LYS A 144 -5.78 2.86 -12.98
N ARG A 145 -6.16 3.08 -11.72
CA ARG A 145 -6.75 4.36 -11.26
C ARG A 145 -5.83 5.55 -11.49
N ILE A 146 -4.53 5.37 -11.24
CA ILE A 146 -3.50 6.40 -11.48
C ILE A 146 -3.49 6.76 -12.98
N LEU A 147 -3.37 5.76 -13.85
CA LEU A 147 -3.29 5.99 -15.29
C LEU A 147 -4.59 6.56 -15.87
N SER A 148 -5.77 6.11 -15.41
CA SER A 148 -7.07 6.63 -15.83
C SER A 148 -7.32 8.08 -15.38
N ASN A 149 -6.56 8.60 -14.41
CA ASN A 149 -6.57 10.01 -14.02
C ASN A 149 -5.58 10.88 -14.83
N ASN A 150 -5.02 10.34 -15.91
CA ASN A 150 -3.96 10.98 -16.71
C ASN A 150 -2.69 11.30 -15.91
N PHE A 151 -2.41 10.51 -14.87
CA PHE A 151 -1.14 10.61 -14.13
C PHE A 151 -0.09 9.71 -14.76
N THR A 152 1.17 10.03 -14.50
CA THR A 152 2.31 9.16 -14.82
C THR A 152 2.68 8.32 -13.60
N ILE A 153 3.32 7.17 -13.82
CA ILE A 153 3.94 6.39 -12.74
C ILE A 153 5.44 6.64 -12.80
N GLY A 154 5.94 7.45 -11.87
CA GLY A 154 7.37 7.74 -11.75
C GLY A 154 8.13 6.51 -11.27
N ARG A 155 9.17 6.11 -12.00
CA ARG A 155 10.07 5.01 -11.61
C ARG A 155 11.50 5.52 -11.65
N PRO A 156 12.18 5.60 -10.49
CA PRO A 156 13.59 6.00 -10.47
C PRO A 156 14.47 4.93 -11.14
N ASN A 157 15.73 5.28 -11.40
CA ASN A 157 16.66 4.39 -12.08
C ASN A 157 16.89 3.09 -11.28
N SER A 158 16.81 1.95 -11.96
CA SER A 158 17.03 0.62 -11.41
C SER A 158 18.47 0.38 -10.93
N ASP A 159 19.42 1.26 -11.22
CA ASP A 159 20.79 1.20 -10.70
C ASP A 159 20.86 1.40 -9.17
N TYR A 160 19.93 2.18 -8.61
CA TYR A 160 19.89 2.50 -7.17
C TYR A 160 18.51 2.34 -6.54
N VAL A 161 17.49 1.92 -7.29
CA VAL A 161 16.18 1.58 -6.73
C VAL A 161 15.90 0.11 -6.98
N ARG A 162 16.48 -0.73 -6.12
CA ARG A 162 16.24 -2.18 -6.09
C ARG A 162 15.78 -2.59 -4.71
N PHE A 163 14.94 -3.61 -4.66
CA PHE A 163 14.40 -4.13 -3.41
C PHE A 163 14.71 -5.62 -3.24
N SER A 164 15.12 -5.98 -2.04
CA SER A 164 15.12 -7.36 -1.55
C SER A 164 13.75 -7.69 -0.97
N MET A 165 13.16 -8.80 -1.38
CA MET A 165 11.92 -9.32 -0.78
C MET A 165 12.25 -10.49 0.16
N LEU A 166 11.79 -10.41 1.41
CA LEU A 166 11.90 -11.54 2.34
C LEU A 166 11.01 -12.69 1.85
N LYS A 167 11.59 -13.89 1.84
CA LYS A 167 10.86 -15.11 1.46
C LYS A 167 9.70 -15.32 2.42
N HIS A 168 8.52 -15.52 1.85
CA HIS A 168 7.32 -15.89 2.58
C HIS A 168 6.56 -16.96 1.79
N VAL A 169 5.69 -17.70 2.47
CA VAL A 169 4.85 -18.73 1.83
C VAL A 169 3.90 -18.04 0.84
N LYS A 170 4.01 -18.38 -0.45
CA LYS A 170 3.07 -17.91 -1.46
C LYS A 170 1.68 -18.41 -1.12
N ARG A 171 0.73 -17.49 -0.92
CA ARG A 171 -0.67 -17.84 -0.62
C ARG A 171 -1.39 -18.22 -1.91
N LYS A 172 -2.33 -19.17 -1.82
CA LYS A 172 -3.18 -19.58 -2.94
C LYS A 172 -4.06 -18.39 -3.37
N ARG A 173 -4.19 -18.17 -4.67
CA ARG A 173 -5.13 -17.17 -5.20
C ARG A 173 -6.56 -17.56 -4.83
N VAL A 174 -7.31 -16.60 -4.30
CA VAL A 174 -8.73 -16.72 -3.94
C VAL A 174 -9.54 -16.02 -5.02
N GLN A 175 -10.61 -16.66 -5.51
CA GLN A 175 -11.53 -16.10 -6.51
C GLN A 175 -10.87 -15.38 -7.71
N PRO A 176 -9.95 -16.03 -8.46
CA PRO A 176 -9.22 -15.35 -9.53
C PRO A 176 -10.12 -14.75 -10.63
N LYS A 177 -11.24 -15.40 -10.96
CA LYS A 177 -12.23 -14.87 -11.93
C LYS A 177 -12.84 -13.55 -11.48
N LEU A 178 -13.15 -13.43 -10.18
CA LEU A 178 -13.67 -12.21 -9.60
C LEU A 178 -12.62 -11.09 -9.62
N VAL A 179 -11.37 -11.41 -9.26
CA VAL A 179 -10.24 -10.46 -9.34
C VAL A 179 -10.08 -9.91 -10.77
N TYR A 180 -10.10 -10.77 -11.79
CA TYR A 180 -10.00 -10.31 -13.19
C TYR A 180 -11.16 -9.39 -13.58
N LYS A 181 -12.40 -9.74 -13.19
CA LYS A 181 -13.57 -8.88 -13.43
C LYS A 181 -13.43 -7.51 -12.74
N LEU A 182 -13.02 -7.49 -11.47
CA LEU A 182 -12.80 -6.25 -10.72
C LEU A 182 -11.75 -5.35 -11.38
N LEU A 183 -10.69 -5.95 -11.93
CA LEU A 183 -9.63 -5.25 -12.66
C LEU A 183 -10.11 -4.70 -13.99
N GLU A 184 -10.94 -5.43 -14.73
CA GLU A 184 -11.54 -4.94 -15.98
C GLU A 184 -12.44 -3.72 -15.74
N GLU A 185 -13.14 -3.71 -14.60
CA GLU A 185 -14.07 -2.65 -14.21
C GLU A 185 -13.42 -1.53 -13.37
N ALA A 186 -12.11 -1.61 -13.07
CA ALA A 186 -11.42 -0.73 -12.12
C ALA A 186 -11.67 0.77 -12.37
N GLU A 187 -11.51 1.23 -13.61
CA GLU A 187 -11.73 2.63 -14.00
C GLU A 187 -13.17 3.08 -13.75
N LYS A 188 -14.14 2.25 -14.12
CA LYS A 188 -15.58 2.56 -13.94
C LYS A 188 -15.95 2.58 -12.46
N ARG A 189 -15.40 1.66 -11.67
CA ARG A 189 -15.69 1.54 -10.23
C ARG A 189 -14.99 2.62 -9.41
N MET A 190 -13.90 3.22 -9.89
CA MET A 190 -13.13 4.22 -9.13
C MET A 190 -13.99 5.36 -8.57
N ALA A 191 -15.05 5.79 -9.26
CA ALA A 191 -15.91 6.87 -8.78
C ALA A 191 -16.74 6.48 -7.53
N THR A 192 -17.02 5.19 -7.32
CA THR A 192 -17.92 4.69 -6.27
C THR A 192 -17.29 3.67 -5.33
N ASP A 193 -16.08 3.18 -5.63
CA ASP A 193 -15.33 2.22 -4.82
C ASP A 193 -13.98 2.82 -4.41
N GLY A 194 -13.86 3.25 -3.16
CA GLY A 194 -12.66 3.92 -2.67
C GLY A 194 -12.84 4.64 -1.32
N ILE A 195 -12.03 5.66 -1.06
CA ILE A 195 -12.08 6.39 0.22
C ILE A 195 -13.41 7.11 0.47
N ASN A 196 -14.17 7.41 -0.58
CA ASN A 196 -15.47 8.07 -0.50
C ASN A 196 -16.61 7.15 -0.04
N GLU A 197 -16.40 5.83 0.02
CA GLU A 197 -17.44 4.91 0.50
C GLU A 197 -17.57 4.97 2.02
N GLU A 198 -18.76 5.36 2.50
CA GLU A 198 -19.06 5.39 3.92
C GLU A 198 -19.23 3.98 4.50
N GLY A 199 -18.82 3.81 5.75
CA GLY A 199 -19.11 2.61 6.56
C GLY A 199 -18.38 1.31 6.16
N LYS A 200 -17.39 1.36 5.26
CA LYS A 200 -16.65 0.16 4.83
C LYS A 200 -15.56 -0.29 5.79
N TRP A 201 -15.06 0.61 6.62
CA TRP A 201 -14.09 0.31 7.66
C TRP A 201 -14.28 1.24 8.86
N ARG A 202 -13.70 0.85 9.99
CA ARG A 202 -13.65 1.64 11.21
C ARG A 202 -12.34 1.38 11.95
N ILE A 203 -11.62 2.45 12.29
CA ILE A 203 -10.48 2.33 13.21
C ILE A 203 -11.05 2.06 14.59
N ILE A 204 -10.84 0.85 15.11
CA ILE A 204 -11.37 0.43 16.41
C ILE A 204 -10.41 0.74 17.56
N LYS A 205 -9.12 0.85 17.26
CA LYS A 205 -8.08 1.15 18.23
C LYS A 205 -6.90 1.86 17.58
N VAL A 206 -6.32 2.80 18.30
CA VAL A 206 -5.04 3.44 17.96
C VAL A 206 -4.10 3.29 19.16
N ASP A 207 -3.11 2.42 19.04
CA ASP A 207 -2.04 2.30 20.03
C ASP A 207 -0.84 3.16 19.59
N ILE A 208 -0.47 4.14 20.41
CA ILE A 208 0.72 4.95 20.17
C ILE A 208 1.93 4.18 20.71
N ARG A 209 2.83 3.76 19.80
CA ARG A 209 4.09 3.11 20.15
C ARG A 209 5.26 4.09 19.97
N PRO A 210 6.42 3.85 20.60
CA PRO A 210 7.57 4.75 20.48
C PRO A 210 8.02 5.02 19.03
N LEU A 211 7.85 4.04 18.13
CA LEU A 211 8.34 4.12 16.75
C LEU A 211 7.23 4.26 15.69
N TYR A 212 5.98 3.99 16.03
CA TYR A 212 4.87 3.97 15.07
C TYR A 212 3.50 4.12 15.74
N TYR A 213 2.51 4.57 14.97
CA TYR A 213 1.10 4.44 15.33
C TYR A 213 0.60 3.08 14.88
N HIS A 214 -0.04 2.33 15.76
CA HIS A 214 -0.62 1.02 15.44
C HIS A 214 -2.14 1.14 15.39
N LEU A 215 -2.68 1.07 14.18
CA LEU A 215 -4.11 1.14 13.93
C LEU A 215 -4.66 -0.28 13.83
N ILE A 216 -5.66 -0.60 14.64
CA ILE A 216 -6.48 -1.79 14.46
C ILE A 216 -7.76 -1.35 13.75
N VAL A 217 -8.03 -1.98 12.61
CA VAL A 217 -9.09 -1.58 11.68
C VAL A 217 -10.05 -2.73 11.48
N ASP A 218 -11.31 -2.51 11.83
CA ASP A 218 -12.41 -3.37 11.44
C ASP A 218 -12.80 -3.05 9.99
N VAL A 219 -12.79 -4.06 9.14
CA VAL A 219 -13.09 -3.93 7.71
C VAL A 219 -14.43 -4.58 7.33
N GLY A 220 -15.20 -5.04 8.31
CA GLY A 220 -16.41 -5.83 8.08
C GLY A 220 -16.13 -7.21 7.46
N ASP A 221 -17.19 -7.84 6.97
CA ASP A 221 -17.12 -9.18 6.39
C ASP A 221 -16.96 -9.19 4.87
N PRO A 222 -16.26 -10.20 4.32
CA PRO A 222 -16.21 -10.39 2.88
C PRO A 222 -17.61 -10.63 2.31
N PRO A 223 -17.97 -10.01 1.16
CA PRO A 223 -19.20 -10.32 0.44
C PRO A 223 -19.30 -11.81 0.08
N SER A 224 -20.52 -12.30 -0.13
CA SER A 224 -20.78 -13.72 -0.43
C SER A 224 -19.99 -14.27 -1.61
N ASP A 225 -19.68 -13.45 -2.60
CA ASP A 225 -18.95 -13.83 -3.80
C ASP A 225 -17.47 -14.19 -3.50
N TRP A 226 -16.98 -13.74 -2.35
CA TRP A 226 -15.65 -14.09 -1.83
C TRP A 226 -15.63 -15.36 -0.99
N ASN A 227 -16.80 -15.91 -0.63
CA ASN A 227 -16.87 -17.19 0.06
C ASN A 227 -16.44 -18.30 -0.89
N THR A 228 -15.38 -19.01 -0.52
CA THR A 228 -14.96 -20.23 -1.21
C THR A 228 -15.95 -21.33 -0.85
N LYS A 229 -16.82 -21.71 -1.80
CA LYS A 229 -17.39 -23.07 -1.77
C LYS A 229 -16.28 -24.10 -1.96
#